data_AF-A0A5B8CNZ8-F1
#
_entry.id   AF-A0A5B8CNZ8-F1
#
_cell.length_a   1.000
_cell.length_b   1.000
_cell.length_c   1.000
_cell.angle_alpha   90.00
_cell.angle_beta   90.00
_cell.angle_gamma   90.00
#
_symmetry.space_group_name_H-M   'P 1'
#
loop_
_entity.id
_entity.type
_entity.pdbx_description
1 polymer ?
#
loop_
_entity_poly.entity_id
_entity_poly.type
_entity_poly.pdbx_seq_one_letter_code
_entity_poly.pdbx_strand_id
1 'polypeptide(L)'
;MSAQDEIIEEGSGNVFADLGFADPDTHLLKAQLVTRVAEAMQERKLTQIAAAKVTGSTQPELSRILRGQFRSVSVERLLAMLTRLGCKVDIVVRPQGRTTESAVIHFA
;
A
#
# COMPACT_ATOMS: atom_id res chain seq x y z
N MET A 1 -0.72 12.65 41.59
CA MET A 1 -0.55 12.29 40.17
C MET A 1 -1.77 12.83 39.45
N SER A 2 -1.66 13.99 38.82
CA SER A 2 -2.79 14.58 38.07
C SER A 2 -2.90 13.86 36.73
N ALA A 3 -4.06 13.29 36.46
CA ALA A 3 -4.42 12.82 35.14
C ALA A 3 -4.38 14.02 34.19
N GLN A 4 -3.50 13.97 33.19
CA GLN A 4 -3.56 14.89 32.07
C GLN A 4 -4.75 14.43 31.23
N ASP A 5 -5.68 15.35 30.94
CA ASP A 5 -6.74 15.11 29.97
C ASP A 5 -6.08 14.92 28.60
N GLU A 6 -5.82 13.67 28.22
CA GLU A 6 -5.41 13.34 26.85
C GLU A 6 -6.58 13.66 25.92
N ILE A 7 -6.42 14.71 25.11
CA ILE A 7 -7.36 15.04 24.04
C ILE A 7 -7.19 13.96 22.97
N ILE A 8 -8.17 13.06 22.88
CA ILE A 8 -8.26 12.03 21.83
C ILE A 8 -9.11 12.61 20.70
N GLU A 9 -8.53 12.73 19.51
CA GLU A 9 -9.23 13.15 18.31
C GLU A 9 -9.55 11.94 17.43
N GLU A 10 -10.78 11.88 16.91
CA GLU A 10 -11.19 10.85 15.95
C GLU A 10 -10.60 11.15 14.57
N GLY A 11 -9.79 10.22 14.05
CA GLY A 11 -9.14 10.38 12.74
C GLY A 11 -10.11 10.21 11.57
N SER A 12 -9.79 10.82 10.41
CA SER A 12 -10.64 10.76 9.21
C SER A 12 -10.65 9.39 8.50
N GLY A 13 -9.84 8.45 8.98
CA GLY A 13 -9.52 7.20 8.29
C GLY A 13 -8.35 7.34 7.29
N ASN A 14 -7.88 8.56 7.03
CA ASN A 14 -6.65 8.84 6.30
C ASN A 14 -5.67 9.62 7.18
N VAL A 15 -4.79 8.90 7.88
CA VAL A 15 -3.76 9.51 8.76
C VAL A 15 -2.84 10.49 8.02
N PHE A 16 -2.66 10.34 6.69
CA PHE A 16 -1.86 11.28 5.92
C PHE A 16 -2.58 12.61 5.73
N ALA A 17 -3.91 12.60 5.62
CA ALA A 17 -4.71 13.82 5.57
C ALA A 17 -4.71 14.51 6.94
N ASP A 18 -4.92 13.73 8.01
CA ASP A 18 -4.94 14.22 9.39
C ASP A 18 -3.62 14.91 9.77
N LEU A 19 -2.49 14.39 9.26
CA LEU A 19 -1.15 14.95 9.48
C LEU A 19 -0.72 16.01 8.46
N GLY A 20 -1.61 16.42 7.54
CA GLY A 20 -1.34 17.49 6.57
C GLY A 20 -0.29 17.16 5.50
N PHE A 21 -0.13 15.88 5.13
CA PHE A 21 0.77 15.49 4.03
C PHE A 21 0.23 15.96 2.68
N ALA A 22 1.15 16.32 1.79
CA ALA A 22 0.80 16.52 0.38
C ALA A 22 0.34 15.20 -0.25
N ASP A 23 -0.74 15.27 -1.03
CA ASP A 23 -1.34 14.11 -1.72
C ASP A 23 -1.61 12.92 -0.77
N PRO A 24 -2.49 13.11 0.23
CA PRO A 24 -2.71 12.12 1.29
C PRO A 24 -3.38 10.85 0.77
N ASP A 25 -4.21 10.94 -0.28
CA ASP A 25 -4.89 9.80 -0.86
C ASP A 25 -3.92 8.85 -1.57
N THR A 26 -2.96 9.39 -2.33
CA THR A 26 -1.90 8.58 -2.94
C THR A 26 -1.00 7.96 -1.87
N HIS A 27 -0.72 8.65 -0.77
CA HIS A 27 0.03 8.07 0.34
C HIS A 27 -0.71 6.90 0.98
N LEU A 28 -2.01 7.06 1.23
CA LEU A 28 -2.85 5.99 1.76
C LEU A 28 -2.90 4.79 0.82
N LEU A 29 -3.08 5.02 -0.48
CA LEU A 29 -3.05 3.98 -1.51
C LEU A 29 -1.72 3.20 -1.47
N LYS A 30 -0.58 3.90 -1.49
CA LYS A 30 0.74 3.25 -1.43
C LYS A 30 0.92 2.46 -0.14
N ALA A 31 0.50 3.00 1.00
CA ALA A 31 0.57 2.31 2.28
C ALA A 31 -0.22 0.99 2.25
N GLN A 32 -1.46 1.02 1.75
CA GLN A 32 -2.28 -0.18 1.60
C GLN A 32 -1.64 -1.22 0.67
N LEU A 33 -1.07 -0.80 -0.45
CA LEU A 33 -0.35 -1.69 -1.36
C LEU A 33 0.89 -2.31 -0.70
N VAL A 34 1.68 -1.53 0.06
CA VAL A 34 2.84 -2.04 0.80
C VAL A 34 2.41 -3.05 1.86
N THR A 35 1.31 -2.81 2.57
CA THR A 35 0.74 -3.79 3.50
C THR A 35 0.43 -5.11 2.79
N ARG A 36 -0.19 -5.06 1.61
CA ARG A 36 -0.47 -6.28 0.81
C ARG A 36 0.79 -6.99 0.34
N VAL A 37 1.86 -6.25 0.02
CA VAL A 37 3.17 -6.83 -0.30
C VAL A 37 3.73 -7.58 0.91
N ALA A 38 3.65 -6.98 2.10
CA ALA A 38 4.11 -7.59 3.34
C ALA A 38 3.34 -8.88 3.67
N GLU A 39 2.01 -8.85 3.54
CA GLU A 39 1.13 -10.01 3.73
C GLU A 39 1.46 -11.14 2.74
N ALA A 40 1.58 -10.83 1.45
CA ALA A 40 1.93 -11.82 0.43
C ALA A 40 3.32 -12.44 0.66
N MET A 41 4.28 -11.68 1.18
CA MET A 41 5.58 -12.20 1.60
C MET A 41 5.45 -13.16 2.79
N GLN A 42 4.63 -12.82 3.79
CA GLN A 42 4.41 -13.63 4.99
C GLN A 42 3.70 -14.95 4.66
N GLU A 43 2.64 -14.92 3.86
CA GLU A 43 1.91 -16.12 3.42
C GLU A 43 2.82 -17.12 2.71
N ARG A 44 3.77 -16.61 1.92
CA ARG A 44 4.77 -17.41 1.20
C ARG A 44 6.02 -17.73 2.03
N LYS A 45 6.09 -17.28 3.28
CA LYS A 45 7.22 -17.45 4.19
C LYS A 45 8.55 -16.95 3.60
N LEU A 46 8.49 -15.87 2.83
CA LEU A 46 9.68 -15.29 2.18
C LEU A 46 10.43 -14.37 3.15
N THR A 47 11.74 -14.55 3.21
CA THR A 47 12.63 -13.54 3.78
C THR A 47 12.67 -12.32 2.86
N GLN A 48 13.07 -11.15 3.38
CA GLN A 48 13.26 -9.96 2.53
C GLN A 48 14.25 -10.20 1.38
N ILE A 49 15.29 -11.03 1.61
CA ILE A 49 16.26 -11.38 0.56
C ILE A 49 15.60 -12.20 -0.55
N ALA A 50 14.79 -13.21 -0.18
CA ALA A 50 14.09 -14.04 -1.15
C ALA A 50 13.04 -13.22 -1.93
N ALA A 51 12.26 -12.41 -1.23
CA ALA A 51 11.26 -11.54 -1.84
C ALA A 51 11.88 -10.48 -2.76
N ALA A 52 13.06 -9.93 -2.42
CA ALA A 52 13.79 -9.02 -3.28
C ALA A 52 14.13 -9.66 -4.64
N LYS A 53 14.57 -10.93 -4.63
CA LYS A 53 14.82 -11.69 -5.87
C LYS A 53 13.55 -11.89 -6.70
N VAL A 54 12.45 -12.29 -6.06
CA VAL A 54 11.16 -12.52 -6.73
C VAL A 54 10.61 -11.22 -7.35
N THR A 55 10.68 -10.13 -6.60
CA THR A 55 10.13 -8.83 -7.00
C THR A 55 11.04 -8.03 -7.92
N GLY A 56 12.26 -8.48 -8.22
CA GLY A 56 13.23 -7.72 -9.01
C GLY A 56 13.63 -6.40 -8.35
N SER A 57 13.80 -6.44 -7.03
CA SER A 57 14.20 -5.31 -6.18
C SER A 57 15.49 -5.66 -5.43
N THR A 58 16.10 -4.68 -4.79
CA THR A 58 17.20 -4.97 -3.85
C THR A 58 16.65 -5.22 -2.44
N GLN A 59 17.37 -5.98 -1.60
CA GLN A 59 16.95 -6.17 -0.21
C GLN A 59 16.89 -4.85 0.58
N PRO A 60 17.85 -3.90 0.45
CA PRO A 60 17.75 -2.60 1.11
C PRO A 60 16.53 -1.78 0.66
N GLU A 61 16.18 -1.83 -0.63
CA GLU A 61 14.96 -1.19 -1.15
C GLU A 61 13.72 -1.80 -0.51
N LEU A 62 13.61 -3.13 -0.48
CA LEU A 62 12.46 -3.80 0.09
C LEU A 62 12.34 -3.56 1.61
N SER A 63 13.45 -3.59 2.33
CA SER A 63 13.49 -3.26 3.77
C SER A 63 12.99 -1.85 4.04
N ARG A 64 13.43 -0.88 3.23
CA ARG A 64 13.01 0.52 3.34
C ARG A 64 11.51 0.68 3.08
N ILE A 65 10.98 0.05 2.02
CA ILE A 65 9.55 0.05 1.70
C ILE A 65 8.72 -0.49 2.86
N LEU A 66 9.09 -1.67 3.38
CA LEU A 66 8.37 -2.33 4.48
C LEU A 66 8.44 -1.55 5.81
N ARG A 67 9.37 -0.61 5.94
CA ARG A 67 9.50 0.30 7.10
C ARG A 67 8.78 1.64 6.91
N GLY A 68 7.88 1.74 5.93
CA GLY A 68 7.10 2.96 5.69
C GLY A 68 7.77 4.00 4.81
N GLN A 69 8.99 3.73 4.31
CA GLN A 69 9.73 4.68 3.48
C GLN A 69 9.49 4.40 1.98
N PHE A 70 8.23 4.54 1.57
CA PHE A 70 7.74 4.21 0.22
C PHE A 70 7.29 5.42 -0.61
N ARG A 71 7.48 6.67 -0.13
CA ARG A 71 6.99 7.87 -0.83
C ARG A 71 7.49 7.98 -2.28
N SER A 72 8.77 7.68 -2.50
CA SER A 72 9.41 7.73 -3.82
C SER A 72 9.10 6.52 -4.71
N VAL A 73 8.44 5.49 -4.17
CA VAL A 73 8.07 4.29 -4.93
C VAL A 73 6.76 4.56 -5.64
N SER A 74 6.70 4.24 -6.93
CA SER A 74 5.48 4.43 -7.73
C SER A 74 4.42 3.36 -7.40
N VAL A 75 3.15 3.66 -7.67
CA VAL A 75 2.06 2.70 -7.49
C VAL A 75 2.26 1.49 -8.41
N GLU A 76 2.66 1.71 -9.66
CA GLU A 76 2.91 0.68 -10.65
C GLU A 76 4.01 -0.29 -10.18
N ARG A 77 5.06 0.20 -9.52
CA ARG A 77 6.12 -0.64 -8.94
C ARG A 77 5.55 -1.55 -7.84
N LEU A 78 4.69 -1.02 -6.96
CA LEU A 78 4.06 -1.81 -5.89
C LEU A 78 3.09 -2.85 -6.45
N LEU A 79 2.30 -2.50 -7.47
CA LEU A 79 1.42 -3.44 -8.16
C LEU A 79 2.23 -4.56 -8.84
N ALA A 80 3.34 -4.22 -9.50
CA ALA A 80 4.23 -5.21 -10.10
C ALA A 80 4.91 -6.13 -9.06
N MET A 81 5.19 -5.63 -7.85
CA MET A 81 5.66 -6.47 -6.74
C MET A 81 4.60 -7.50 -6.36
N LEU A 82 3.33 -7.08 -6.25
CA LEU A 82 2.21 -7.98 -5.95
C LEU A 82 2.03 -9.05 -7.02
N THR A 83 2.08 -8.70 -8.31
CA THR A 83 1.95 -9.70 -9.39
C THR A 83 3.11 -10.68 -9.41
N ARG A 84 4.34 -10.22 -9.15
CA ARG A 84 5.53 -11.10 -9.00
C ARG A 84 5.45 -12.00 -7.77
N LEU A 85 4.83 -11.52 -6.70
CA LEU A 85 4.46 -12.32 -5.53
C LEU A 85 3.21 -13.16 -5.79
N GLY A 86 2.78 -13.31 -7.05
CA GLY A 86 1.71 -14.19 -7.50
C GLY A 86 0.32 -13.80 -7.03
N CYS A 87 0.11 -12.53 -6.66
CA CYS A 87 -1.22 -11.96 -6.48
C CYS A 87 -1.83 -11.63 -7.86
N LYS A 88 -3.15 -11.77 -7.99
CA LYS A 88 -3.90 -11.16 -9.10
C LYS A 88 -4.40 -9.80 -8.64
N VAL A 89 -4.24 -8.78 -9.47
CA VAL A 89 -4.64 -7.42 -9.14
C VAL A 89 -5.70 -6.98 -10.14
N ASP A 90 -6.86 -6.59 -9.61
CA ASP A 90 -7.97 -6.04 -10.37
C ASP A 90 -8.20 -4.59 -9.96
N ILE A 91 -8.21 -3.68 -10.93
CA ILE A 91 -8.53 -2.27 -10.74
C ILE A 91 -9.97 -2.06 -11.21
N VAL A 92 -10.84 -1.71 -10.27
CA VAL A 92 -12.27 -1.49 -10.56
C VAL A 92 -12.53 -0.01 -10.78
N VAL A 93 -12.95 0.36 -11.98
CA VAL A 93 -13.34 1.73 -12.34
C VAL A 93 -14.86 1.84 -12.31
N ARG A 94 -15.36 2.74 -11.45
CA ARG A 94 -16.79 2.99 -11.27
C ARG A 94 -17.16 4.37 -11.81
N PRO A 95 -18.04 4.48 -12.84
CA PRO A 95 -18.48 5.78 -13.31
C PRO A 95 -19.39 6.46 -12.28
N GLN A 96 -19.23 7.77 -12.09
CA GLN A 96 -20.08 8.53 -11.18
C GLN A 96 -21.47 8.76 -11.81
N GLY A 97 -22.55 8.40 -11.10
CA GLY A 97 -23.92 8.73 -11.49
C GLY A 97 -24.58 7.85 -12.57
N ARG A 98 -23.96 6.73 -12.97
CA ARG A 98 -24.58 5.74 -13.87
C ARG A 98 -24.68 4.39 -13.17
N THR A 99 -25.83 3.73 -13.31
CA THR A 99 -26.09 2.33 -12.91
C THR A 99 -25.49 1.30 -13.87
N THR A 100 -24.49 1.69 -14.67
CA THR A 100 -23.79 0.77 -15.57
C THR A 100 -22.78 -0.07 -14.80
N GLU A 101 -22.52 -1.29 -15.29
CA GLU A 101 -21.53 -2.20 -14.71
C GLU A 101 -20.15 -1.53 -14.56
N SER A 102 -19.47 -1.87 -13.46
CA SER A 102 -18.10 -1.39 -13.22
C SER A 102 -17.13 -2.05 -14.20
N ALA A 103 -16.24 -1.27 -14.79
CA ALA A 103 -15.18 -1.83 -15.62
C ALA A 103 -14.08 -2.41 -14.71
N VAL A 104 -13.65 -3.64 -14.99
CA VAL A 104 -12.53 -4.29 -14.29
C VAL A 104 -11.33 -4.31 -15.22
N ILE A 105 -10.23 -3.73 -14.77
CA ILE A 105 -8.93 -3.77 -15.46
C ILE A 105 -8.04 -4.76 -14.71
N HIS A 106 -7.62 -5.83 -15.39
CA HIS A 106 -6.65 -6.77 -14.84
C HIS A 106 -5.24 -6.21 -15.00
N PHE A 107 -4.52 -6.08 -13.89
CA PHE A 107 -3.11 -5.70 -13.86
C PHE A 107 -2.26 -6.98 -13.77
N ALA A 108 -1.46 -7.24 -14.81
CA ALA A 108 -0.60 -8.42 -14.95
C ALA A 108 0.89 -8.05 -14.86
#